data_AF-A0A956CH86-F1
#
_entry.id   AF-A0A956CH86-F1
#
_cell.length_a   1.000
_cell.length_b   1.000
_cell.length_c   1.000
_cell.angle_alpha   90.00
_cell.angle_beta   90.00
_cell.angle_gamma   90.00
#
_symmetry.space_group_name_H-M   'P 1'
#
loop_
_entity.id
_entity.type
_entity.pdbx_description
1 polymer ?
#
loop_
_entity_poly.entity_id
_entity_poly.type
_entity_poly.pdbx_seq_one_letter_code
_entity_poly.pdbx_strand_id
1 'polypeptide(L)'
;MSDAELRSGLVFAEARLSSVAAHDGALHVVFELPSGKEITFALDTSGPKGPFPTCPELSYRSTSVPYSEIAPVGRALADFIVGAARNLPVRELVARWLTEASSLDASFDALVGHPERSLTVADHVAPELADARPCTLPWTRLELGFGASVGPCCADFQAAPQTASGSFAELWHAPHMRAFRRALSAGGPPRTCSPSCPRLRGRSDSLAQLVLRGGPAPFVENQRHALNAILAGSELPAGTPLELVISTTSHCNYDCLMCHFGAEGSLADELPQSFYDSLTELLPGLARLEALGGEPLSSPVFREFLASGALPAHAKVALTTNGSYLTPKELERLSGVSFEHVTVSLNAASAETYARVNRGLPMTRIRENLAALRERVEAVTYSMVLLRENLTEIEAFAALAERDGVGVRFMLPMHDRNGQSIMTDAEIMRDVERRLRLVAKRLGERDAARALGEAEVLSDRLARGVIRALPDDLVELRRPSAV
;
A
#
# COMPACT_ATOMS: atom_id res chain seq x y z
N MET A 1 -23.97 22.88 -18.14
CA MET A 1 -23.26 21.63 -18.49
C MET A 1 -24.27 20.51 -18.33
N SER A 2 -24.49 19.74 -19.39
CA SER A 2 -25.58 18.75 -19.46
C SER A 2 -25.12 17.39 -18.93
N ASP A 3 -26.04 16.53 -18.48
CA ASP A 3 -25.82 15.16 -17.97
C ASP A 3 -24.87 14.26 -18.81
N ALA A 4 -24.61 14.63 -20.06
CA ALA A 4 -23.67 13.95 -20.95
C ALA A 4 -22.19 14.23 -20.61
N GLU A 5 -21.86 15.36 -19.98
CA GLU A 5 -20.48 15.76 -19.68
C GLU A 5 -19.93 15.12 -18.38
N LEU A 6 -20.79 14.51 -17.57
CA LEU A 6 -20.45 13.93 -16.26
C LEU A 6 -20.06 12.44 -16.30
N ARG A 7 -20.34 11.73 -17.41
CA ARG A 7 -20.21 10.24 -17.46
C ARG A 7 -18.81 9.72 -17.85
N SER A 8 -17.95 10.64 -18.29
CA SER A 8 -16.50 10.70 -18.10
C SER A 8 -15.70 9.41 -17.86
N GLY A 9 -15.52 8.99 -16.60
CA GLY A 9 -14.20 8.54 -16.13
C GLY A 9 -13.89 7.03 -16.16
N LEU A 10 -14.81 6.19 -16.63
CA LEU A 10 -14.64 4.74 -16.64
C LEU A 10 -14.24 4.25 -18.03
N VAL A 11 -13.04 3.67 -18.12
CA VAL A 11 -12.46 3.19 -19.38
C VAL A 11 -12.33 1.67 -19.35
N PHE A 12 -12.95 1.00 -20.32
CA PHE A 12 -12.88 -0.45 -20.52
C PHE A 12 -12.20 -0.74 -21.84
N ALA A 13 -10.97 -1.27 -21.79
CA ALA A 13 -10.16 -1.53 -22.99
C ALA A 13 -10.13 -0.31 -23.94
N GLU A 14 -9.78 0.87 -23.39
CA GLU A 14 -9.69 2.17 -24.09
C GLU A 14 -11.03 2.80 -24.50
N ALA A 15 -12.17 2.12 -24.32
CA ALA A 15 -13.48 2.71 -24.55
C ALA A 15 -14.01 3.43 -23.31
N ARG A 16 -14.45 4.67 -23.49
CA ARG A 16 -15.07 5.53 -22.47
C ARG A 16 -16.51 5.08 -22.24
N LEU A 17 -16.96 4.98 -20.99
CA LEU A 17 -18.38 4.76 -20.68
C LEU A 17 -19.20 6.03 -21.01
N SER A 18 -20.17 5.93 -21.92
CA SER A 18 -21.04 7.04 -22.31
C SER A 18 -22.33 7.11 -21.49
N SER A 19 -23.01 5.99 -21.29
CA SER A 19 -24.29 5.96 -20.55
C SER A 19 -24.68 4.58 -20.07
N VAL A 20 -25.60 4.56 -19.10
CA VAL A 20 -26.16 3.34 -18.54
C VAL A 20 -27.65 3.55 -18.36
N ALA A 21 -28.45 2.56 -18.77
CA ALA A 21 -29.89 2.58 -18.56
C ALA A 21 -30.39 1.18 -18.23
N ALA A 22 -31.23 1.07 -17.20
CA ALA A 22 -32.01 -0.14 -16.94
C ALA A 22 -33.41 0.07 -17.50
N HIS A 23 -33.81 -0.73 -18.49
CA HIS A 23 -35.18 -0.77 -18.99
C HIS A 23 -35.50 -2.16 -19.54
N ASP A 24 -36.77 -2.54 -19.54
CA ASP A 24 -37.26 -3.85 -20.05
C ASP A 24 -36.58 -5.07 -19.41
N GLY A 25 -36.18 -4.96 -18.14
CA GLY A 25 -35.51 -6.04 -17.41
C GLY A 25 -34.06 -6.28 -17.83
N ALA A 26 -33.49 -5.50 -18.75
CA ALA A 26 -32.09 -5.58 -19.16
C ALA A 26 -31.31 -4.33 -18.72
N LEU A 27 -30.01 -4.50 -18.49
CA LEU A 27 -29.10 -3.39 -18.26
C LEU A 27 -28.37 -3.06 -19.56
N HIS A 28 -28.54 -1.83 -20.04
CA HIS A 28 -27.87 -1.32 -21.22
C HIS A 28 -26.68 -0.44 -20.81
N VAL A 29 -25.51 -0.73 -21.37
CA VAL A 29 -24.26 -0.03 -21.08
C VAL A 29 -23.68 0.45 -22.40
N VAL A 30 -23.57 1.77 -22.58
CA VAL A 30 -23.08 2.41 -23.80
C VAL A 30 -21.66 2.86 -23.60
N PHE A 31 -20.77 2.53 -24.54
CA PHE A 31 -19.40 2.98 -24.59
C PHE A 31 -19.13 3.78 -25.85
N GLU A 32 -18.33 4.84 -25.73
CA GLU A 32 -17.67 5.53 -26.82
C GLU A 32 -16.28 4.91 -27.02
N LEU A 33 -16.07 4.34 -28.21
CA LEU A 33 -14.82 3.72 -28.62
C LEU A 33 -13.77 4.79 -28.97
N PRO A 34 -12.47 4.45 -28.99
CA PRO A 34 -11.42 5.36 -29.48
C PRO A 34 -11.68 5.90 -30.89
N SER A 35 -12.44 5.16 -31.71
CA SER A 35 -12.87 5.56 -33.04
C SER A 35 -13.98 6.63 -33.06
N GLY A 36 -14.45 7.10 -31.89
CA GLY A 36 -15.54 8.05 -31.73
C GLY A 36 -16.94 7.46 -31.98
N LYS A 37 -17.03 6.14 -32.16
CA LYS A 37 -18.29 5.41 -32.37
C LYS A 37 -18.83 4.86 -31.07
N GLU A 38 -20.15 4.79 -30.96
CA GLU A 38 -20.79 4.20 -29.79
C GLU A 38 -21.14 2.72 -29.98
N ILE A 39 -21.02 1.97 -28.89
CA ILE A 39 -21.47 0.59 -28.79
C ILE A 39 -22.32 0.40 -27.54
N THR A 40 -23.49 -0.22 -27.69
CA THR A 40 -24.37 -0.55 -26.56
C THR A 40 -24.30 -2.03 -26.25
N PHE A 41 -23.75 -2.38 -25.09
CA PHE A 41 -23.88 -3.70 -24.49
C PHE A 41 -25.23 -3.82 -23.76
N ALA A 42 -25.77 -5.03 -23.72
CA ALA A 42 -26.99 -5.37 -23.01
C ALA A 42 -26.76 -6.63 -22.17
N LEU A 43 -26.92 -6.52 -20.86
CA LEU A 43 -26.90 -7.65 -19.95
C LEU A 43 -28.33 -8.16 -19.75
N ASP A 44 -28.63 -9.30 -20.37
CA ASP A 44 -29.95 -9.90 -20.38
C ASP A 44 -29.87 -11.41 -20.04
N THR A 45 -30.34 -11.79 -18.85
CA THR A 45 -30.40 -13.19 -18.40
C THR A 45 -31.59 -13.98 -18.99
N SER A 46 -32.39 -13.35 -19.86
CA SER A 46 -33.51 -13.95 -20.60
C SER A 46 -33.29 -13.94 -22.12
N GLY A 47 -32.26 -13.25 -22.61
CA GLY A 47 -31.98 -13.03 -24.01
C GLY A 47 -31.03 -14.07 -24.64
N PRO A 48 -30.74 -13.95 -25.95
CA PRO A 48 -29.75 -14.78 -26.63
C PRO A 48 -28.36 -14.54 -26.04
N LYS A 49 -27.61 -15.63 -25.82
CA LYS A 49 -26.26 -15.57 -25.27
C LYS A 49 -25.32 -14.80 -26.21
N GLY A 50 -24.58 -13.84 -25.67
CA GLY A 50 -23.56 -13.14 -26.43
C GLY A 50 -22.23 -13.89 -26.50
N PRO A 51 -21.24 -13.33 -27.21
CA PRO A 51 -20.01 -14.04 -27.55
C PRO A 51 -18.93 -13.99 -26.46
N PHE A 52 -19.29 -13.65 -25.23
CA PHE A 52 -18.36 -13.48 -24.10
C PHE A 52 -18.43 -14.69 -23.17
N PRO A 53 -17.43 -15.61 -23.19
CA PRO A 53 -17.53 -16.89 -22.46
C PRO A 53 -17.63 -16.73 -20.95
N THR A 54 -17.06 -15.68 -20.39
CA THR A 54 -17.08 -15.41 -18.95
C THR A 54 -18.45 -14.90 -18.49
N CYS A 55 -19.18 -14.15 -19.32
CA CYS A 55 -20.53 -13.65 -19.05
C CYS A 55 -21.43 -13.85 -20.27
N PRO A 56 -21.97 -15.07 -20.49
CA PRO A 56 -22.78 -15.38 -21.67
C PRO A 56 -24.07 -14.55 -21.79
N GLU A 57 -24.56 -13.98 -20.70
CA GLU A 57 -25.73 -13.11 -20.63
C GLU A 57 -25.45 -11.69 -21.16
N LEU A 58 -24.17 -11.35 -21.38
CA LEU A 58 -23.76 -10.09 -21.97
C LEU A 58 -23.83 -10.17 -23.50
N SER A 59 -24.64 -9.33 -24.10
CA SER A 59 -24.78 -9.16 -25.55
C SER A 59 -24.50 -7.72 -25.96
N TYR A 60 -24.56 -7.40 -27.25
CA TYR A 60 -24.45 -6.02 -27.74
C TYR A 60 -25.42 -5.77 -28.90
N ARG A 61 -25.85 -4.51 -29.05
CA ARG A 61 -26.75 -4.10 -30.14
C ARG A 61 -26.03 -4.20 -31.48
N SER A 62 -26.79 -4.56 -32.52
CA SER A 62 -26.28 -4.57 -33.90
C SER A 62 -25.67 -3.22 -34.25
N THR A 63 -24.48 -3.25 -34.86
CA THR A 63 -23.68 -2.07 -35.13
C THR A 63 -22.83 -2.28 -36.39
N SER A 64 -22.37 -1.19 -36.99
CA SER A 64 -21.39 -1.18 -38.08
C SER A 64 -19.93 -1.23 -37.57
N VAL A 65 -19.72 -1.21 -36.26
CA VAL A 65 -18.39 -1.35 -35.65
C VAL A 65 -17.89 -2.79 -35.83
N PRO A 66 -16.64 -2.99 -36.28
CA PRO A 66 -16.03 -4.31 -36.38
C PRO A 66 -15.97 -5.03 -35.02
N TYR A 67 -16.22 -6.34 -35.01
CA TYR A 67 -16.14 -7.13 -33.77
C TYR A 67 -14.77 -7.06 -33.08
N SER A 68 -13.69 -6.83 -33.83
CA SER A 68 -12.34 -6.63 -33.27
C SER A 68 -12.24 -5.41 -32.34
N GLU A 69 -13.04 -4.37 -32.55
CA GLU A 69 -13.11 -3.19 -31.68
C GLU A 69 -14.08 -3.43 -30.49
N ILE A 70 -15.13 -4.23 -30.69
CA ILE A 70 -16.14 -4.54 -29.66
C ILE A 70 -15.62 -5.55 -28.64
N ALA A 71 -14.91 -6.58 -29.11
CA ALA A 71 -14.58 -7.75 -28.30
C ALA A 71 -13.68 -7.45 -27.08
N PRO A 72 -12.66 -6.55 -27.16
CA PRO A 72 -11.87 -6.16 -25.99
C PRO A 72 -12.72 -5.50 -24.91
N VAL A 73 -13.58 -4.55 -25.30
CA VAL A 73 -14.48 -3.81 -24.39
C VAL A 73 -15.48 -4.77 -23.74
N GLY A 74 -16.11 -5.63 -24.54
CA GLY A 74 -17.08 -6.60 -24.05
C GLY A 74 -16.47 -7.68 -23.16
N ARG A 75 -15.23 -8.13 -23.42
CA ARG A 75 -14.51 -9.03 -22.51
C ARG A 75 -14.17 -8.36 -21.19
N ALA A 76 -13.65 -7.13 -21.23
CA ALA A 76 -13.36 -6.36 -20.03
C ALA A 76 -14.63 -6.15 -19.18
N LEU A 77 -15.76 -5.84 -19.83
CA LEU A 77 -17.05 -5.74 -19.18
C LEU A 77 -17.52 -7.09 -18.62
N ALA A 78 -17.41 -8.19 -19.37
CA ALA A 78 -17.80 -9.53 -18.91
C ALA A 78 -16.99 -10.00 -17.69
N ASP A 79 -15.67 -9.83 -17.72
CA ASP A 79 -14.78 -10.22 -16.63
C ASP A 79 -15.03 -9.39 -15.38
N PHE A 80 -15.30 -8.09 -15.54
CA PHE A 80 -15.72 -7.19 -14.46
C PHE A 80 -17.02 -7.68 -13.80
N ILE A 81 -18.02 -7.97 -14.64
CA ILE A 81 -19.33 -8.43 -14.21
C ILE A 81 -19.21 -9.73 -13.38
N VAL A 82 -18.38 -10.68 -13.81
CA VAL A 82 -18.19 -11.98 -13.15
C VAL A 82 -17.31 -11.87 -11.89
N GLY A 83 -16.28 -11.04 -11.94
CA GLY A 83 -15.38 -10.80 -10.81
C GLY A 83 -16.08 -10.11 -9.62
N ALA A 84 -17.12 -9.33 -9.88
CA ALA A 84 -17.90 -8.64 -8.85
C ALA A 84 -19.03 -9.51 -8.26
N ALA A 85 -19.52 -10.52 -8.99
CA ALA A 85 -20.79 -11.19 -8.72
C ALA A 85 -20.71 -12.53 -7.95
N ARG A 86 -19.69 -12.80 -7.14
CA ARG A 86 -19.58 -14.12 -6.49
C ARG A 86 -20.74 -14.50 -5.56
N ASN A 87 -21.60 -13.58 -5.12
CA ASN A 87 -22.73 -13.87 -4.22
C ASN A 87 -24.03 -13.02 -4.42
N LEU A 88 -24.16 -12.26 -5.52
CA LEU A 88 -25.36 -11.40 -5.78
C LEU A 88 -25.79 -11.49 -7.26
N PRO A 89 -27.08 -11.23 -7.59
CA PRO A 89 -27.54 -11.17 -8.97
C PRO A 89 -26.80 -10.09 -9.74
N VAL A 90 -26.04 -10.54 -10.74
CA VAL A 90 -25.18 -9.77 -11.63
C VAL A 90 -25.79 -8.46 -12.14
N ARG A 91 -27.09 -8.46 -12.51
CA ARG A 91 -27.83 -7.26 -12.96
C ARG A 91 -27.91 -6.17 -11.90
N GLU A 92 -28.21 -6.53 -10.65
CA GLU A 92 -28.45 -5.57 -9.55
C GLU A 92 -27.16 -4.90 -9.10
N LEU A 93 -26.05 -5.62 -9.08
CA LEU A 93 -24.74 -5.09 -8.69
C LEU A 93 -24.23 -4.05 -9.70
N VAL A 94 -24.33 -4.36 -10.99
CA VAL A 94 -23.84 -3.46 -12.07
C VAL A 94 -24.75 -2.23 -12.18
N ALA A 95 -26.08 -2.39 -12.03
CA ALA A 95 -27.01 -1.26 -12.02
C ALA A 95 -26.82 -0.33 -10.80
N ARG A 96 -26.61 -0.89 -9.60
CA ARG A 96 -26.35 -0.12 -8.38
C ARG A 96 -25.02 0.62 -8.46
N TRP A 97 -23.96 -0.05 -8.90
CA TRP A 97 -22.64 0.55 -9.08
C TRP A 97 -22.65 1.73 -10.07
N LEU A 98 -23.34 1.59 -11.21
CA LEU A 98 -23.41 2.65 -12.23
C LEU A 98 -24.22 3.86 -11.76
N THR A 99 -25.18 3.64 -10.86
CA THR A 99 -25.94 4.71 -10.20
C THR A 99 -25.08 5.39 -9.12
N GLU A 100 -24.35 4.62 -8.31
CA GLU A 100 -23.46 5.12 -7.25
C GLU A 100 -22.25 5.88 -7.82
N ALA A 101 -21.65 5.42 -8.93
CA ALA A 101 -20.55 6.11 -9.61
C ALA A 101 -20.94 7.51 -10.09
N SER A 102 -22.17 7.69 -10.60
CA SER A 102 -22.69 9.02 -10.98
C SER A 102 -22.93 9.96 -9.78
N SER A 103 -23.12 9.40 -8.57
CA SER A 103 -23.26 10.17 -7.33
C SER A 103 -21.92 10.62 -6.73
N LEU A 104 -20.83 9.95 -7.09
CA LEU A 104 -19.50 10.25 -6.60
C LEU A 104 -18.88 11.46 -7.32
N ASP A 105 -19.29 11.78 -8.55
CA ASP A 105 -18.67 12.87 -9.30
C ASP A 105 -18.83 14.23 -8.63
N ALA A 106 -20.04 14.54 -8.15
CA ALA A 106 -20.29 15.75 -7.36
C ALA A 106 -19.49 15.76 -6.05
N SER A 107 -19.26 14.58 -5.46
CA SER A 107 -18.46 14.44 -4.23
C SER A 107 -16.97 14.72 -4.48
N PHE A 108 -16.42 14.28 -5.62
CA PHE A 108 -15.06 14.63 -6.02
C PHE A 108 -14.92 16.13 -6.34
N ASP A 109 -15.88 16.72 -7.02
CA ASP A 109 -15.85 18.16 -7.31
C ASP A 109 -15.85 18.98 -6.01
N ALA A 110 -16.56 18.50 -4.98
CA ALA A 110 -16.55 19.11 -3.65
C ALA A 110 -15.22 18.99 -2.90
N LEU A 111 -14.29 18.10 -3.33
CA LEU A 111 -12.95 17.95 -2.76
C LEU A 111 -11.92 18.89 -3.42
N VAL A 112 -12.16 19.34 -4.65
CA VAL A 112 -11.23 20.19 -5.41
C VAL A 112 -11.07 21.54 -4.73
N GLY A 113 -9.83 21.89 -4.38
CA GLY A 113 -9.48 23.15 -3.70
C GLY A 113 -9.79 23.16 -2.20
N HIS A 114 -10.26 22.06 -1.63
CA HIS A 114 -10.76 21.96 -0.24
C HIS A 114 -9.96 20.94 0.59
N PRO A 115 -8.69 21.23 0.97
CA PRO A 115 -7.82 20.29 1.67
C PRO A 115 -8.35 19.82 3.04
N GLU A 116 -9.28 20.57 3.64
CA GLU A 116 -9.95 20.23 4.89
C GLU A 116 -11.02 19.14 4.74
N ARG A 117 -11.45 18.82 3.51
CA ARG A 117 -12.51 17.84 3.26
C ARG A 117 -11.94 16.45 3.00
N SER A 118 -12.72 15.45 3.38
CA SER A 118 -12.46 14.05 3.06
C SER A 118 -13.75 13.32 2.75
N LEU A 119 -13.62 12.19 2.05
CA LEU A 119 -14.70 11.29 1.71
C LEU A 119 -14.31 9.87 2.08
N THR A 120 -15.10 9.24 2.94
CA THR A 120 -14.93 7.82 3.29
C THR A 120 -15.64 6.98 2.24
N VAL A 121 -14.90 6.17 1.49
CA VAL A 121 -15.46 5.43 0.34
C VAL A 121 -16.59 4.49 0.75
N ALA A 122 -16.52 3.86 1.92
CA ALA A 122 -17.56 2.97 2.44
C ALA A 122 -18.96 3.62 2.54
N ASP A 123 -19.03 4.94 2.73
CA ASP A 123 -20.31 5.65 2.83
C ASP A 123 -20.99 5.82 1.45
N HIS A 124 -20.24 5.55 0.37
CA HIS A 124 -20.66 5.80 -1.00
C HIS A 124 -20.60 4.57 -1.91
N VAL A 125 -20.16 3.41 -1.40
CA VAL A 125 -20.14 2.15 -2.16
C VAL A 125 -20.88 1.06 -1.41
N ALA A 126 -21.62 0.22 -2.13
CA ALA A 126 -22.29 -0.93 -1.56
C ALA A 126 -21.30 -1.85 -0.77
N PRO A 127 -21.67 -2.36 0.43
CA PRO A 127 -20.79 -3.20 1.26
C PRO A 127 -20.22 -4.40 0.52
N GLU A 128 -20.98 -4.98 -0.42
CA GLU A 128 -20.58 -6.15 -1.17
C GLU A 128 -19.45 -5.87 -2.18
N LEU A 129 -19.40 -4.64 -2.72
CA LEU A 129 -18.28 -4.17 -3.54
C LEU A 129 -17.03 -3.95 -2.70
N ALA A 130 -17.20 -3.43 -1.48
CA ALA A 130 -16.10 -3.26 -0.54
C ALA A 130 -15.49 -4.62 -0.13
N ASP A 131 -16.32 -5.63 0.06
CA ASP A 131 -15.89 -7.00 0.37
C ASP A 131 -15.21 -7.71 -0.81
N ALA A 132 -15.62 -7.41 -2.05
CA ALA A 132 -15.03 -7.97 -3.26
C ALA A 132 -13.60 -7.49 -3.54
N ARG A 133 -13.13 -6.45 -2.83
CA ARG A 133 -11.79 -5.86 -2.97
C ARG A 133 -11.09 -5.77 -1.60
N PRO A 134 -10.49 -6.87 -1.11
CA PRO A 134 -9.92 -6.95 0.22
C PRO A 134 -8.61 -6.15 0.40
N CYS A 135 -8.02 -5.62 -0.68
CA CYS A 135 -6.78 -4.85 -0.67
C CYS A 135 -6.78 -3.83 -1.82
N THR A 136 -6.39 -2.58 -1.56
CA THR A 136 -6.30 -1.49 -2.55
C THR A 136 -4.87 -1.21 -3.02
N LEU A 137 -3.85 -1.70 -2.30
CA LEU A 137 -2.44 -1.38 -2.54
C LEU A 137 -1.98 -1.51 -4.01
N PRO A 138 -2.36 -2.54 -4.78
CA PRO A 138 -1.91 -2.66 -6.18
C PRO A 138 -2.36 -1.51 -7.09
N TRP A 139 -3.39 -0.77 -6.69
CA TRP A 139 -3.93 0.38 -7.42
C TRP A 139 -3.54 1.72 -6.80
N THR A 140 -3.00 1.73 -5.59
CA THR A 140 -2.66 2.97 -4.87
C THR A 140 -1.18 3.12 -4.54
N ARG A 141 -0.41 2.03 -4.43
CA ARG A 141 0.94 2.02 -3.89
C ARG A 141 1.95 1.40 -4.85
N LEU A 142 3.07 2.10 -5.07
CA LEU A 142 4.25 1.60 -5.75
C LEU A 142 5.43 1.61 -4.79
N GLU A 143 6.06 0.46 -4.60
CA GLU A 143 7.24 0.29 -3.76
C GLU A 143 8.47 0.00 -4.62
N LEU A 144 9.52 0.79 -4.42
CA LEU A 144 10.81 0.68 -5.07
C LEU A 144 11.88 0.36 -4.02
N GLY A 145 12.33 -0.88 -4.01
CA GLY A 145 13.33 -1.37 -3.07
C GLY A 145 14.74 -1.36 -3.66
N PHE A 146 15.67 -1.95 -2.92
CA PHE A 146 17.06 -2.11 -3.36
C PHE A 146 17.16 -2.96 -4.63
N GLY A 147 18.17 -2.67 -5.46
CA GLY A 147 18.46 -3.46 -6.65
C GLY A 147 17.39 -3.39 -7.75
N ALA A 148 16.73 -2.24 -7.89
CA ALA A 148 15.63 -2.01 -8.85
C ALA A 148 14.41 -2.91 -8.61
N SER A 149 14.21 -3.32 -7.37
CA SER A 149 13.04 -4.10 -7.01
C SER A 149 11.77 -3.26 -6.99
N VAL A 150 10.68 -3.85 -7.45
CA VAL A 150 9.40 -3.17 -7.61
C VAL A 150 8.24 -4.07 -7.21
N GLY A 151 7.22 -3.50 -6.59
CA GLY A 151 5.99 -4.20 -6.26
C GLY A 151 4.94 -3.32 -5.58
N PRO A 152 3.77 -3.89 -5.24
CA PRO A 152 2.69 -3.16 -4.57
C PRO A 152 2.86 -3.10 -3.05
N CYS A 153 3.64 -4.01 -2.45
CA CYS A 153 3.89 -4.05 -1.02
C CYS A 153 5.11 -4.92 -0.65
N CYS A 154 5.63 -4.70 0.56
CA CYS A 154 6.76 -5.44 1.12
C CYS A 154 6.56 -6.97 1.19
N ALA A 155 5.33 -7.46 1.43
CA ALA A 155 5.06 -8.90 1.49
C ALA A 155 5.22 -9.58 0.12
N ASP A 156 4.81 -8.91 -0.96
CA ASP A 156 5.01 -9.37 -2.33
C ASP A 156 6.49 -9.35 -2.70
N PHE A 157 7.15 -8.22 -2.45
CA PHE A 157 8.57 -8.03 -2.71
C PHE A 157 9.43 -9.08 -1.99
N GLN A 158 9.13 -9.40 -0.73
CA GLN A 158 9.85 -10.43 0.03
C GLN A 158 9.58 -11.85 -0.48
N ALA A 159 8.37 -12.13 -0.99
CA ALA A 159 8.00 -13.47 -1.44
C ALA A 159 8.42 -13.78 -2.89
N ALA A 160 8.51 -12.77 -3.74
CA ALA A 160 8.91 -12.92 -5.14
C ALA A 160 9.47 -11.59 -5.69
N PRO A 161 10.69 -11.19 -5.26
CA PRO A 161 11.26 -9.91 -5.66
C PRO A 161 11.30 -9.83 -7.19
N GLN A 162 10.65 -8.80 -7.74
CA GLN A 162 10.66 -8.50 -9.17
C GLN A 162 11.57 -7.30 -9.39
N THR A 163 12.45 -7.38 -10.37
CA THR A 163 13.28 -6.25 -10.77
C THR A 163 12.77 -5.67 -12.08
N ALA A 164 12.61 -4.35 -12.13
CA ALA A 164 12.28 -3.66 -13.37
C ALA A 164 13.02 -2.33 -13.44
N SER A 165 13.27 -1.86 -14.65
CA SER A 165 13.84 -0.54 -14.93
C SER A 165 12.98 0.17 -15.96
N GLY A 166 12.98 1.49 -15.91
CA GLY A 166 12.19 2.33 -16.80
C GLY A 166 11.65 3.56 -16.09
N SER A 167 10.82 4.30 -16.81
CA SER A 167 9.99 5.37 -16.27
C SER A 167 9.01 4.86 -15.22
N PHE A 168 8.51 5.76 -14.37
CA PHE A 168 7.49 5.39 -13.38
C PHE A 168 6.22 4.79 -13.99
N ALA A 169 5.82 5.25 -15.18
CA ALA A 169 4.70 4.65 -15.90
C ALA A 169 4.97 3.18 -16.26
N GLU A 170 6.16 2.88 -16.78
CA GLU A 170 6.57 1.51 -17.10
C GLU A 170 6.64 0.62 -15.86
N LEU A 171 7.15 1.14 -14.73
CA LEU A 171 7.17 0.42 -13.46
C LEU A 171 5.76 0.18 -12.91
N TRP A 172 4.89 1.19 -12.97
CA TRP A 172 3.51 1.13 -12.50
C TRP A 172 2.63 0.15 -13.29
N HIS A 173 2.93 -0.01 -14.57
CA HIS A 173 2.26 -0.95 -15.48
C HIS A 173 3.11 -2.18 -15.81
N ALA A 174 4.16 -2.44 -15.03
CA ALA A 174 5.04 -3.59 -15.23
C ALA A 174 4.24 -4.90 -15.22
N PRO A 175 4.68 -5.94 -15.96
CA PRO A 175 3.95 -7.20 -16.07
C PRO A 175 3.55 -7.83 -14.72
N HIS A 176 4.42 -7.72 -13.70
CA HIS A 176 4.14 -8.22 -12.37
C HIS A 176 3.04 -7.43 -11.63
N MET A 177 3.03 -6.09 -11.70
CA MET A 177 1.96 -5.26 -11.14
C MET A 177 0.60 -5.61 -11.76
N ARG A 178 0.58 -5.76 -13.09
CA ARG A 178 -0.62 -6.15 -13.85
C ARG A 178 -1.10 -7.54 -13.43
N ALA A 179 -0.20 -8.50 -13.32
CA ALA A 179 -0.52 -9.85 -12.85
C ALA A 179 -1.07 -9.86 -11.41
N PHE A 180 -0.52 -9.02 -10.52
CA PHE A 180 -0.99 -8.89 -9.15
C PHE A 180 -2.42 -8.32 -9.09
N ARG A 181 -2.69 -7.25 -9.85
CA ARG A 181 -4.05 -6.69 -10.00
C ARG A 181 -5.03 -7.72 -10.55
N ARG A 182 -4.66 -8.43 -11.62
CA ARG A 182 -5.47 -9.50 -12.22
C ARG A 182 -5.86 -10.57 -11.20
N ALA A 183 -4.88 -11.05 -10.42
CA ALA A 183 -5.10 -12.09 -9.43
C ALA A 183 -6.14 -11.66 -8.38
N LEU A 184 -5.97 -10.46 -7.82
CA LEU A 184 -6.92 -9.93 -6.84
C LEU A 184 -8.30 -9.67 -7.44
N SER A 185 -8.39 -9.13 -8.65
CA SER A 185 -9.66 -8.93 -9.36
C SER A 185 -10.39 -10.25 -9.63
N ALA A 186 -9.65 -11.33 -9.90
CA ALA A 186 -10.20 -12.67 -10.13
C ALA A 186 -10.67 -13.36 -8.83
N GLY A 187 -10.62 -12.69 -7.68
CA GLY A 187 -11.22 -13.14 -6.42
C GLY A 187 -10.33 -14.02 -5.55
N GLY A 188 -9.01 -13.87 -5.63
CA GLY A 188 -8.08 -14.51 -4.68
C GLY A 188 -6.74 -13.76 -4.57
N PRO A 189 -6.12 -13.70 -3.38
CA PRO A 189 -4.80 -13.10 -3.24
C PRO A 189 -3.77 -13.89 -4.08
N PRO A 190 -2.85 -13.24 -4.80
CA PRO A 190 -1.78 -13.93 -5.53
C PRO A 190 -0.93 -14.77 -4.58
N ARG A 191 -0.24 -15.79 -5.12
CA ARG A 191 0.61 -16.72 -4.34
C ARG A 191 1.75 -16.04 -3.57
N THR A 192 2.06 -14.80 -3.93
CA THR A 192 3.07 -13.97 -3.28
C THR A 192 2.54 -13.27 -2.03
N CYS A 193 1.22 -13.21 -1.84
CA CYS A 193 0.63 -12.71 -0.60
C CYS A 193 0.93 -13.67 0.57
N SER A 194 1.36 -13.10 1.70
CA SER A 194 1.52 -13.88 2.93
C SER A 194 0.16 -14.41 3.43
N PRO A 195 0.03 -15.70 3.81
CA PRO A 195 -1.16 -16.24 4.47
C PRO A 195 -1.51 -15.56 5.80
N SER A 196 -0.53 -14.90 6.44
CA SER A 196 -0.69 -14.10 7.65
C SER A 196 -0.73 -12.60 7.38
N CYS A 197 -0.91 -12.17 6.12
CA CYS A 197 -0.89 -10.75 5.75
C CYS A 197 -1.90 -9.94 6.60
N PRO A 198 -1.43 -8.99 7.43
CA PRO A 198 -2.30 -8.22 8.31
C PRO A 198 -3.22 -7.29 7.51
N ARG A 199 -2.85 -6.93 6.28
CA ARG A 199 -3.71 -6.13 5.38
C ARG A 199 -4.90 -6.94 4.88
N LEU A 200 -4.71 -8.23 4.57
CA LEU A 200 -5.80 -9.12 4.16
C LEU A 200 -6.65 -9.60 5.35
N ARG A 201 -6.02 -9.90 6.49
CA ARG A 201 -6.73 -10.41 7.69
C ARG A 201 -7.42 -9.32 8.50
N GLY A 202 -6.76 -8.19 8.69
CA GLY A 202 -7.29 -7.03 9.41
C GLY A 202 -7.99 -6.00 8.51
N ARG A 203 -8.01 -6.22 7.19
CA ARG A 203 -8.62 -5.35 6.17
C ARG A 203 -8.17 -3.88 6.23
N SER A 204 -6.92 -3.67 6.66
CA SER A 204 -6.38 -2.33 6.96
C SER A 204 -6.08 -1.45 5.74
N ASP A 205 -6.10 -2.02 4.54
CA ASP A 205 -6.06 -1.29 3.26
C ASP A 205 -7.19 -1.78 2.33
N SER A 206 -8.37 -2.04 2.91
CA SER A 206 -9.55 -2.44 2.13
C SER A 206 -10.23 -1.24 1.50
N LEU A 207 -11.06 -1.49 0.48
CA LEU A 207 -11.87 -0.43 -0.14
C LEU A 207 -12.76 0.28 0.88
N ALA A 208 -13.26 -0.43 1.90
CA ALA A 208 -14.07 0.13 2.98
C ALA A 208 -13.32 1.16 3.85
N GLN A 209 -11.98 1.09 3.89
CA GLN A 209 -11.15 2.00 4.68
C GLN A 209 -10.48 3.07 3.83
N LEU A 210 -10.72 3.07 2.51
CA LEU A 210 -10.17 4.08 1.63
C LEU A 210 -10.83 5.43 1.92
N VAL A 211 -10.01 6.42 2.26
CA VAL A 211 -10.43 7.81 2.46
C VAL A 211 -9.80 8.66 1.38
N LEU A 212 -10.65 9.35 0.62
CA LEU A 212 -10.22 10.32 -0.38
C LEU A 212 -10.13 11.70 0.26
N ARG A 213 -9.12 12.47 -0.10
CA ARG A 213 -8.81 13.77 0.50
C ARG A 213 -8.98 14.89 -0.50
N GLY A 214 -9.44 16.04 -0.03
CA GLY A 214 -9.46 17.25 -0.82
C GLY A 214 -8.07 17.83 -1.05
N GLY A 215 -7.96 18.67 -2.06
CA GLY A 215 -6.69 19.23 -2.50
C GLY A 215 -6.72 19.74 -3.93
N PRO A 216 -5.56 19.96 -4.56
CA PRO A 216 -5.49 20.42 -5.93
C PRO A 216 -6.19 19.49 -6.92
N ALA A 217 -6.72 20.02 -8.02
CA ALA A 217 -7.47 19.24 -9.00
C ALA A 217 -6.71 18.00 -9.53
N PRO A 218 -5.39 18.06 -9.87
CA PRO A 218 -4.65 16.87 -10.29
C PRO A 218 -4.60 15.75 -9.23
N PHE A 219 -4.56 16.12 -7.95
CA PHE A 219 -4.54 15.19 -6.83
C PHE A 219 -5.90 14.52 -6.63
N VAL A 220 -6.98 15.29 -6.67
CA VAL A 220 -8.34 14.78 -6.57
C VAL A 220 -8.67 13.88 -7.76
N GLU A 221 -8.25 14.25 -8.97
CA GLU A 221 -8.46 13.43 -10.16
C GLU A 221 -7.66 12.12 -10.12
N ASN A 222 -6.42 12.14 -9.61
CA ASN A 222 -5.66 10.90 -9.46
C ASN A 222 -6.33 9.92 -8.47
N GLN A 223 -6.92 10.44 -7.39
CA GLN A 223 -7.73 9.65 -6.46
C GLN A 223 -8.99 9.07 -7.12
N ARG A 224 -9.63 9.84 -8.01
CA ARG A 224 -10.75 9.36 -8.83
C ARG A 224 -10.33 8.19 -9.72
N HIS A 225 -9.19 8.33 -10.42
CA HIS A 225 -8.63 7.24 -11.23
C HIS A 225 -8.31 5.99 -10.41
N ALA A 226 -7.73 6.15 -9.21
CA ALA A 226 -7.45 5.03 -8.32
C ALA A 226 -8.73 4.30 -7.87
N LEU A 227 -9.76 5.04 -7.42
CA LEU A 227 -11.03 4.45 -7.02
C LEU A 227 -11.70 3.71 -8.20
N ASN A 228 -11.77 4.34 -9.36
CA ASN A 228 -12.34 3.73 -10.57
C ASN A 228 -11.59 2.45 -10.95
N ALA A 229 -10.25 2.44 -10.87
CA ALA A 229 -9.45 1.27 -11.17
C ALA A 229 -9.66 0.13 -10.16
N ILE A 230 -9.80 0.42 -8.86
CA ILE A 230 -10.09 -0.59 -7.83
C ILE A 230 -11.46 -1.22 -8.06
N LEU A 231 -12.48 -0.38 -8.25
CA LEU A 231 -13.85 -0.83 -8.50
C LEU A 231 -13.87 -1.72 -9.75
N ALA A 232 -13.35 -1.21 -10.88
CA ALA A 232 -13.25 -1.93 -12.14
C ALA A 232 -12.34 -3.17 -12.08
N GLY A 233 -11.48 -3.29 -11.06
CA GLY A 233 -10.44 -4.32 -11.01
C GLY A 233 -9.43 -4.20 -12.15
N SER A 234 -9.16 -2.99 -12.63
CA SER A 234 -8.35 -2.74 -13.82
C SER A 234 -6.89 -3.15 -13.60
N GLU A 235 -6.29 -3.85 -14.56
CA GLU A 235 -4.85 -4.15 -14.56
C GLU A 235 -4.00 -2.93 -14.96
N LEU A 236 -4.63 -1.96 -15.64
CA LEU A 236 -4.02 -0.77 -16.21
C LEU A 236 -4.76 0.47 -15.68
N PRO A 237 -4.51 0.89 -14.42
CA PRO A 237 -5.04 2.14 -13.91
C PRO A 237 -4.56 3.32 -14.76
N ALA A 238 -5.46 4.25 -15.06
CA ALA A 238 -5.17 5.46 -15.84
C ALA A 238 -4.35 6.50 -15.04
N GLY A 239 -4.52 6.50 -13.71
CA GLY A 239 -3.78 7.37 -12.80
C GLY A 239 -2.43 6.80 -12.39
N THR A 240 -1.68 7.62 -11.65
CA THR A 240 -0.41 7.30 -11.04
C THR A 240 -0.59 6.76 -9.61
N PRO A 241 0.44 6.17 -8.98
CA PRO A 241 0.36 5.77 -7.58
C PRO A 241 -0.01 6.96 -6.67
N LEU A 242 -0.88 6.72 -5.69
CA LEU A 242 -1.16 7.66 -4.61
C LEU A 242 -0.05 7.61 -3.54
N GLU A 243 0.58 6.46 -3.34
CA GLU A 243 1.69 6.27 -2.42
C GLU A 243 2.91 5.75 -3.17
N LEU A 244 4.04 6.42 -2.96
CA LEU A 244 5.34 5.97 -3.41
C LEU A 244 6.18 5.59 -2.20
N VAL A 245 6.80 4.42 -2.24
CA VAL A 245 7.66 3.93 -1.17
C VAL A 245 9.04 3.71 -1.76
N ILE A 246 10.07 4.30 -1.17
CA ILE A 246 11.43 4.22 -1.69
C ILE A 246 12.42 3.77 -0.61
N SER A 247 13.32 2.88 -1.01
CA SER A 247 14.58 2.63 -0.32
C SER A 247 15.64 3.59 -0.85
N THR A 248 16.00 4.63 -0.09
CA THR A 248 16.83 5.73 -0.63
C THR A 248 18.30 5.33 -0.81
N THR A 249 18.83 4.50 0.09
CA THR A 249 20.17 3.90 0.06
C THR A 249 20.24 2.76 1.08
N SER A 250 21.08 1.75 0.83
CA SER A 250 21.37 0.70 1.81
C SER A 250 22.34 1.18 2.88
N HIS A 251 23.05 2.29 2.66
CA HIS A 251 23.94 2.87 3.65
C HIS A 251 23.20 3.18 4.96
N CYS A 252 23.82 2.80 6.08
CA CYS A 252 23.35 3.12 7.41
C CYS A 252 24.53 3.51 8.29
N ASN A 253 24.38 4.56 9.09
CA ASN A 253 25.39 5.00 10.05
C ASN A 253 25.38 4.21 11.37
N TYR A 254 24.61 3.11 11.43
CA TYR A 254 24.38 2.26 12.61
C TYR A 254 24.66 0.81 12.24
N ASP A 255 25.16 0.01 13.20
CA ASP A 255 25.32 -1.45 13.05
C ASP A 255 24.39 -2.22 13.97
N CYS A 256 23.08 -2.10 13.80
CA CYS A 256 22.14 -2.73 14.72
C CYS A 256 22.27 -4.28 14.74
N LEU A 257 22.02 -4.91 15.89
CA LEU A 257 22.22 -6.36 16.08
C LEU A 257 21.43 -7.25 15.12
N MET A 258 20.30 -6.76 14.60
CA MET A 258 19.37 -7.50 13.74
C MET A 258 19.49 -7.18 12.23
N CYS A 259 20.21 -6.13 11.85
CA CYS A 259 20.13 -5.56 10.51
C CYS A 259 21.44 -5.73 9.75
N HIS A 260 21.45 -6.30 8.53
CA HIS A 260 22.68 -6.51 7.74
C HIS A 260 23.26 -5.20 7.15
N PHE A 261 22.44 -4.18 6.91
CA PHE A 261 22.86 -2.91 6.30
C PHE A 261 23.99 -2.18 7.03
N GLY A 262 24.08 -2.30 8.36
CA GLY A 262 25.18 -1.68 9.08
C GLY A 262 26.57 -2.22 8.75
N ALA A 263 26.64 -3.44 8.22
CA ALA A 263 27.90 -4.08 7.81
C ALA A 263 28.12 -4.03 6.29
N GLU A 264 27.04 -4.03 5.51
CA GLU A 264 27.07 -4.24 4.06
C GLU A 264 26.60 -3.04 3.24
N GLY A 265 25.88 -2.10 3.87
CA GLY A 265 25.25 -0.97 3.23
C GLY A 265 26.28 0.02 2.66
N SER A 266 25.94 0.62 1.53
CA SER A 266 26.83 1.54 0.81
C SER A 266 26.06 2.65 0.15
N LEU A 267 26.66 3.84 0.01
CA LEU A 267 26.07 4.93 -0.78
C LEU A 267 26.17 4.66 -2.29
N ALA A 268 26.83 3.58 -2.72
CA ALA A 268 26.92 3.21 -4.13
C ALA A 268 25.55 2.90 -4.76
N ASP A 269 24.55 2.56 -3.95
CA ASP A 269 23.17 2.32 -4.40
C ASP A 269 22.22 3.49 -4.08
N GLU A 270 22.76 4.65 -3.68
CA GLU A 270 21.97 5.85 -3.44
C GLU A 270 21.17 6.21 -4.69
N LEU A 271 19.87 6.44 -4.51
CA LEU A 271 19.02 6.94 -5.60
C LEU A 271 19.58 8.28 -6.11
N PRO A 272 19.94 8.38 -7.39
CA PRO A 272 20.63 9.56 -7.92
C PRO A 272 19.67 10.74 -8.05
N GLN A 273 20.21 11.96 -8.21
CA GLN A 273 19.39 13.17 -8.41
C GLN A 273 18.40 13.01 -9.56
N SER A 274 18.80 12.36 -10.65
CA SER A 274 17.93 12.10 -11.81
C SER A 274 16.67 11.29 -11.47
N PHE A 275 16.73 10.42 -10.45
CA PHE A 275 15.54 9.73 -9.96
C PHE A 275 14.54 10.73 -9.36
N TYR A 276 15.00 11.61 -8.47
CA TYR A 276 14.13 12.60 -7.83
C TYR A 276 13.60 13.64 -8.82
N ASP A 277 14.42 14.06 -9.78
CA ASP A 277 13.98 14.96 -10.86
C ASP A 277 12.83 14.34 -11.67
N SER A 278 12.89 13.02 -11.91
CA SER A 278 11.85 12.28 -12.63
C SER A 278 10.53 12.11 -11.84
N LEU A 279 10.51 12.41 -10.54
CA LEU A 279 9.27 12.38 -9.75
C LEU A 279 8.28 13.47 -10.16
N THR A 280 8.73 14.50 -10.89
CA THR A 280 7.92 15.67 -11.27
C THR A 280 6.58 15.28 -11.91
N GLU A 281 6.52 14.18 -12.66
CA GLU A 281 5.29 13.68 -13.29
C GLU A 281 4.30 13.06 -12.29
N LEU A 282 4.79 12.47 -11.20
CA LEU A 282 3.98 11.81 -10.17
C LEU A 282 3.51 12.78 -9.08
N LEU A 283 4.35 13.75 -8.74
CA LEU A 283 4.15 14.63 -7.59
C LEU A 283 2.76 15.28 -7.54
N PRO A 284 2.18 15.83 -8.63
CA PRO A 284 0.86 16.46 -8.57
C PRO A 284 -0.28 15.54 -8.10
N GLY A 285 -0.13 14.22 -8.28
CA GLY A 285 -1.10 13.21 -7.89
C GLY A 285 -0.72 12.42 -6.62
N LEU A 286 0.45 12.68 -6.03
CA LEU A 286 1.02 11.88 -4.94
C LEU A 286 0.40 12.27 -3.60
N ALA A 287 -0.26 11.31 -2.94
CA ALA A 287 -0.81 11.46 -1.60
C ALA A 287 0.25 11.34 -0.52
N ARG A 288 1.21 10.42 -0.70
CA ARG A 288 2.18 10.03 0.32
C ARG A 288 3.51 9.54 -0.27
N LEU A 289 4.62 9.99 0.31
CA LEU A 289 5.96 9.45 0.09
C LEU A 289 6.43 8.76 1.37
N GLU A 290 6.67 7.46 1.33
CA GLU A 290 7.28 6.70 2.42
C GLU A 290 8.74 6.42 2.10
N ALA A 291 9.65 6.81 2.99
CA ALA A 291 11.08 6.55 2.83
C ALA A 291 11.61 5.60 3.92
N LEU A 292 12.38 4.61 3.47
CA LEU A 292 13.08 3.63 4.30
C LEU A 292 14.44 3.27 3.67
N GLY A 293 15.07 2.21 4.15
CA GLY A 293 16.31 1.67 3.59
C GLY A 293 17.28 1.25 4.69
N GLY A 294 18.56 1.60 4.52
CA GLY A 294 19.53 1.59 5.62
C GLY A 294 19.17 2.67 6.65
N GLU A 295 19.75 3.85 6.54
CA GLU A 295 19.24 5.07 7.17
C GLU A 295 18.83 6.04 6.06
N PRO A 296 17.52 6.30 5.84
CA PRO A 296 17.07 7.04 4.68
C PRO A 296 17.64 8.46 4.61
N LEU A 297 17.80 9.12 5.76
CA LEU A 297 18.36 10.47 5.84
C LEU A 297 19.89 10.49 5.78
N SER A 298 20.56 9.33 5.70
CA SER A 298 21.99 9.30 5.43
C SER A 298 22.32 9.65 3.98
N SER A 299 21.36 9.47 3.06
CA SER A 299 21.43 9.94 1.67
C SER A 299 21.43 11.47 1.61
N PRO A 300 22.53 12.12 1.17
CA PRO A 300 22.52 13.56 0.94
C PRO A 300 21.54 13.96 -0.16
N VAL A 301 21.41 13.16 -1.23
CA VAL A 301 20.53 13.47 -2.36
C VAL A 301 19.07 13.50 -1.92
N PHE A 302 18.62 12.50 -1.14
CA PHE A 302 17.27 12.47 -0.60
C PHE A 302 16.99 13.67 0.32
N ARG A 303 17.95 14.00 1.18
CA ARG A 303 17.84 15.17 2.06
C ARG A 303 17.72 16.47 1.28
N GLU A 304 18.46 16.64 0.19
CA GLU A 304 18.30 17.82 -0.68
C GLU A 304 16.96 17.83 -1.39
N PHE A 305 16.47 16.68 -1.90
CA PHE A 305 15.14 16.58 -2.48
C PHE A 305 14.04 17.01 -1.48
N LEU A 306 14.08 16.52 -0.23
CA LEU A 306 13.11 16.92 0.80
C LEU A 306 13.16 18.43 1.09
N ALA A 307 14.34 19.03 1.12
CA ALA A 307 14.52 20.46 1.40
C ALA A 307 14.22 21.37 0.19
N SER A 308 14.18 20.82 -1.02
CA SER A 308 14.02 21.59 -2.27
C SER A 308 12.66 22.29 -2.42
N GLY A 309 11.64 21.86 -1.67
CA GLY A 309 10.26 22.30 -1.85
C GLY A 309 9.53 21.66 -3.03
N ALA A 310 10.10 20.61 -3.65
CA ALA A 310 9.48 19.90 -4.76
C ALA A 310 8.20 19.16 -4.35
N LEU A 311 8.11 18.67 -3.11
CA LEU A 311 6.93 17.97 -2.61
C LEU A 311 5.73 18.93 -2.50
N PRO A 312 4.56 18.60 -3.09
CA PRO A 312 3.37 19.40 -2.92
C PRO A 312 2.91 19.48 -1.47
N ALA A 313 2.29 20.59 -1.08
CA ALA A 313 1.82 20.80 0.29
C ALA A 313 0.79 19.76 0.78
N HIS A 314 0.06 19.10 -0.13
CA HIS A 314 -0.89 18.04 0.21
C HIS A 314 -0.24 16.66 0.34
N ALA A 315 0.97 16.47 -0.20
CA ALA A 315 1.69 15.22 -0.14
C ALA A 315 2.27 15.05 1.27
N LYS A 316 2.00 13.89 1.88
CA LYS A 316 2.51 13.55 3.21
C LYS A 316 3.80 12.76 3.11
N VAL A 317 4.69 12.95 4.08
CA VAL A 317 5.92 12.17 4.19
C VAL A 317 5.84 11.24 5.39
N ALA A 318 6.12 9.97 5.15
CA ALA A 318 6.36 8.98 6.18
C ALA A 318 7.82 8.52 6.14
N LEU A 319 8.40 8.26 7.31
CA LEU A 319 9.82 7.96 7.43
C LEU A 319 10.05 6.83 8.44
N THR A 320 10.85 5.82 8.07
CA THR A 320 11.41 4.85 9.02
C THR A 320 12.90 5.11 9.20
N THR A 321 13.31 5.56 10.38
CA THR A 321 14.66 6.10 10.65
C THR A 321 15.19 5.68 12.02
N ASN A 322 16.50 5.66 12.19
CA ASN A 322 17.16 5.57 13.50
C ASN A 322 17.16 6.92 14.26
N GLY A 323 16.71 8.00 13.62
CA GLY A 323 16.53 9.33 14.22
C GLY A 323 17.82 10.15 14.37
N SER A 324 18.97 9.63 13.95
CA SER A 324 20.28 10.29 14.12
C SER A 324 20.43 11.58 13.32
N TYR A 325 19.81 11.67 12.15
CA TYR A 325 19.86 12.84 11.28
C TYR A 325 18.75 13.87 11.56
N LEU A 326 17.77 13.56 12.40
CA LEU A 326 16.68 14.45 12.79
C LEU A 326 17.11 15.50 13.83
N THR A 327 18.29 16.10 13.61
CA THR A 327 18.79 17.18 14.47
C THR A 327 17.89 18.41 14.35
N PRO A 328 17.84 19.30 15.36
CA PRO A 328 17.05 20.53 15.29
C PRO A 328 17.33 21.36 14.03
N LYS A 329 18.60 21.45 13.63
CA LYS A 329 19.04 22.15 12.41
C LYS A 329 18.49 21.49 11.13
N GLU A 330 18.51 20.16 11.07
CA GLU A 330 17.98 19.46 9.90
C GLU A 330 16.46 19.59 9.84
N LEU A 331 15.77 19.49 10.98
CA LEU A 331 14.33 19.70 11.06
C LEU A 331 13.92 21.12 10.64
N GLU A 332 14.75 22.13 10.92
CA GLU A 332 14.55 23.49 10.42
C GLU A 332 14.69 23.56 8.90
N ARG A 333 15.71 22.91 8.34
CA ARG A 333 15.90 22.78 6.89
C ARG A 333 14.74 22.06 6.20
N LEU A 334 14.10 21.13 6.89
CA LEU A 334 12.95 20.35 6.42
C LEU A 334 11.58 20.94 6.83
N SER A 335 11.53 22.21 7.25
CA SER A 335 10.29 22.84 7.74
C SER A 335 9.15 22.92 6.73
N GLY A 336 9.45 22.86 5.42
CA GLY A 336 8.44 22.79 4.36
C GLY A 336 7.85 21.39 4.14
N VAL A 337 8.36 20.36 4.80
CA VAL A 337 7.92 18.97 4.62
C VAL A 337 6.77 18.63 5.56
N SER A 338 5.67 18.12 5.02
CA SER A 338 4.53 17.66 5.82
C SER A 338 4.72 16.22 6.29
N PHE A 339 5.41 16.03 7.41
CA PHE A 339 5.60 14.71 8.02
C PHE A 339 4.32 14.22 8.71
N GLU A 340 3.69 13.21 8.14
CA GLU A 340 2.52 12.54 8.71
C GLU A 340 2.94 11.53 9.78
N HIS A 341 3.93 10.70 9.48
CA HIS A 341 4.30 9.62 10.41
C HIS A 341 5.78 9.28 10.38
N VAL A 342 6.44 9.40 11.53
CA VAL A 342 7.84 8.98 11.70
C VAL A 342 7.92 7.76 12.61
N THR A 343 8.36 6.64 12.04
CA THR A 343 8.70 5.43 12.79
C THR A 343 10.18 5.47 13.16
N VAL A 344 10.48 5.43 14.45
CA VAL A 344 11.83 5.53 15.00
C VAL A 344 12.27 4.16 15.50
N SER A 345 13.33 3.61 14.91
CA SER A 345 13.95 2.34 15.29
C SER A 345 14.74 2.47 16.60
N LEU A 346 14.03 2.51 17.73
CA LEU A 346 14.62 2.75 19.05
C LEU A 346 15.11 1.46 19.73
N ASN A 347 14.40 0.34 19.56
CA ASN A 347 14.74 -1.02 20.03
C ASN A 347 15.13 -1.23 21.51
N ALA A 348 15.04 -0.21 22.36
CA ALA A 348 15.40 -0.28 23.77
C ALA A 348 14.69 0.79 24.59
N ALA A 349 14.41 0.48 25.85
CA ALA A 349 13.88 1.39 26.85
C ALA A 349 15.00 2.07 27.67
N SER A 350 16.17 1.43 27.79
CA SER A 350 17.34 1.97 28.51
C SER A 350 18.49 2.34 27.56
N ALA A 351 19.31 3.30 27.98
CA ALA A 351 20.48 3.73 27.20
C ALA A 351 21.53 2.62 27.07
N GLU A 352 21.62 1.73 28.06
CA GLU A 352 22.56 0.62 28.08
C GLU A 352 22.18 -0.44 27.03
N THR A 353 20.92 -0.88 27.02
CA THR A 353 20.39 -1.80 26.01
C THR A 353 20.42 -1.16 24.63
N TYR A 354 20.10 0.14 24.52
CA TYR A 354 20.19 0.87 23.25
C TYR A 354 21.61 0.82 22.66
N ALA A 355 22.63 1.07 23.47
CA ALA A 355 24.02 1.05 23.02
C ALA A 355 24.44 -0.34 22.51
N ARG A 356 24.02 -1.41 23.19
CA ARG A 356 24.29 -2.80 22.76
C ARG A 356 23.53 -3.18 21.49
N VAL A 357 22.27 -2.78 21.37
CA VAL A 357 21.39 -3.19 20.27
C VAL A 357 21.62 -2.36 19.01
N ASN A 358 21.55 -1.03 19.10
CA ASN A 358 21.58 -0.14 17.94
C ASN A 358 23.00 0.18 17.45
N ARG A 359 24.00 0.14 18.35
CA ARG A 359 25.43 0.36 18.02
C ARG A 359 25.66 1.59 17.12
N GLY A 360 25.12 2.72 17.54
CA GLY A 360 25.19 4.00 16.83
C GLY A 360 25.42 5.16 17.79
N LEU A 361 24.75 6.30 17.56
CA LEU A 361 24.84 7.45 18.47
C LEU A 361 24.28 7.12 19.87
N PRO A 362 24.74 7.77 20.95
CA PRO A 362 24.15 7.56 22.27
C PRO A 362 22.65 7.86 22.29
N MET A 363 21.88 7.09 23.05
CA MET A 363 20.42 7.25 23.18
C MET A 363 20.05 8.68 23.64
N THR A 364 20.86 9.31 24.48
CA THR A 364 20.66 10.70 24.94
C THR A 364 20.53 11.68 23.77
N ARG A 365 21.41 11.57 22.77
CA ARG A 365 21.36 12.42 21.57
C ARG A 365 20.13 12.14 20.71
N ILE A 366 19.71 10.88 20.63
CA ILE A 366 18.47 10.52 19.93
C ILE A 366 17.26 11.07 20.66
N ARG A 367 17.25 11.03 21.98
CA ARG A 367 16.18 11.63 22.79
C ARG A 367 16.05 13.14 22.59
N GLU A 368 17.16 13.87 22.43
CA GLU A 368 17.15 15.29 22.08
C GLU A 368 16.54 15.54 20.69
N ASN A 369 16.95 14.77 19.68
CA ASN A 369 16.37 14.85 18.33
C ASN A 369 14.86 14.57 18.34
N LEU A 370 14.43 13.55 19.09
CA LEU A 370 13.02 13.17 19.19
C LEU A 370 12.17 14.22 19.89
N ALA A 371 12.72 14.91 20.89
CA ALA A 371 12.02 16.04 21.51
C ALA A 371 11.76 17.16 20.49
N ALA A 372 12.74 17.48 19.64
CA ALA A 372 12.58 18.47 18.58
C ALA A 372 11.64 18.02 17.44
N LEU A 373 11.62 16.72 17.15
CA LEU A 373 10.75 16.13 16.11
C LEU A 373 9.27 16.21 16.46
N ARG A 374 8.92 15.93 17.74
CA ARG A 374 7.54 15.75 18.20
C ARG A 374 6.61 16.94 17.98
N GLU A 375 7.15 18.14 17.79
CA GLU A 375 6.38 19.36 17.52
C GLU A 375 6.15 19.61 16.02
N ARG A 376 6.78 18.81 15.14
CA ARG A 376 6.87 19.03 13.69
C ARG A 376 6.27 17.90 12.85
N VAL A 377 5.73 16.88 13.50
CA VAL A 377 5.18 15.69 12.83
C VAL A 377 3.82 15.35 13.44
N GLU A 378 2.90 14.80 12.65
CA GLU A 378 1.56 14.47 13.13
C GLU A 378 1.59 13.28 14.11
N ALA A 379 2.42 12.28 13.84
CA ALA A 379 2.59 11.13 14.71
C ALA A 379 4.04 10.59 14.72
N VAL A 380 4.47 10.13 15.90
CA VAL A 380 5.70 9.35 16.08
C VAL A 380 5.33 7.96 16.57
N THR A 381 6.07 6.94 16.11
CA THR A 381 6.00 5.59 16.65
C THR A 381 7.39 5.07 16.98
N TYR A 382 7.59 4.58 18.20
CA TYR A 382 8.80 3.86 18.54
C TYR A 382 8.67 2.39 18.12
N SER A 383 9.63 1.92 17.34
CA SER A 383 9.70 0.54 16.86
C SER A 383 10.77 -0.23 17.59
N MET A 384 10.46 -1.48 17.95
CA MET A 384 11.36 -2.44 18.56
C MET A 384 11.28 -3.77 17.83
N VAL A 385 12.39 -4.17 17.21
CA VAL A 385 12.57 -5.56 16.80
C VAL A 385 12.87 -6.40 18.05
N LEU A 386 12.12 -7.47 18.24
CA LEU A 386 12.20 -8.33 19.41
C LEU A 386 13.41 -9.27 19.27
N LEU A 387 14.42 -9.04 20.09
CA LEU A 387 15.70 -9.76 20.10
C LEU A 387 15.97 -10.39 21.46
N ARG A 388 16.89 -11.36 21.48
CA ARG A 388 17.38 -11.94 22.74
C ARG A 388 17.93 -10.87 23.69
N GLU A 389 18.65 -9.89 23.15
CA GLU A 389 19.29 -8.82 23.91
C GLU A 389 18.30 -7.86 24.59
N ASN A 390 17.09 -7.70 24.06
CA ASN A 390 16.16 -6.63 24.49
C ASN A 390 14.79 -7.13 24.96
N LEU A 391 14.47 -8.43 24.86
CA LEU A 391 13.14 -8.95 25.18
C LEU A 391 12.66 -8.66 26.61
N THR A 392 13.59 -8.48 27.55
CA THR A 392 13.28 -8.14 28.94
C THR A 392 12.76 -6.71 29.11
N GLU A 393 12.94 -5.86 28.10
CA GLU A 393 12.49 -4.46 28.09
C GLU A 393 11.15 -4.25 27.38
N ILE A 394 10.45 -5.29 26.90
CA ILE A 394 9.19 -5.13 26.14
C ILE A 394 8.17 -4.26 26.90
N GLU A 395 7.93 -4.55 28.18
CA GLU A 395 7.00 -3.79 29.02
C GLU A 395 7.52 -2.36 29.30
N ALA A 396 8.83 -2.22 29.55
CA ALA A 396 9.45 -0.92 29.80
C ALA A 396 9.45 -0.03 28.55
N PHE A 397 9.56 -0.62 27.36
CA PHE A 397 9.53 0.04 26.07
C PHE A 397 8.12 0.55 25.74
N ALA A 398 7.09 -0.25 26.03
CA ALA A 398 5.70 0.21 25.95
C ALA A 398 5.45 1.39 26.90
N ALA A 399 5.90 1.30 28.16
CA ALA A 399 5.78 2.39 29.13
C ALA A 399 6.57 3.64 28.73
N LEU A 400 7.72 3.49 28.07
CA LEU A 400 8.50 4.59 27.50
C LEU A 400 7.69 5.33 26.42
N ALA A 401 7.10 4.61 25.48
CA ALA A 401 6.28 5.19 24.42
C ALA A 401 5.05 5.92 24.99
N GLU A 402 4.36 5.30 25.95
CA GLU A 402 3.23 5.90 26.68
C GLU A 402 3.63 7.20 27.38
N ARG A 403 4.76 7.20 28.12
CA ARG A 403 5.28 8.40 28.80
C ARG A 403 5.60 9.53 27.84
N ASP A 404 6.07 9.20 26.64
CA ASP A 404 6.29 10.19 25.58
C ASP A 404 5.01 10.63 24.87
N GLY A 405 3.91 9.90 24.99
CA GLY A 405 2.71 10.15 24.20
C GLY A 405 2.93 9.84 22.72
N VAL A 406 3.71 8.80 22.42
CA VAL A 406 3.97 8.31 21.05
C VAL A 406 3.45 6.88 20.90
N GLY A 407 3.20 6.45 19.67
CA GLY A 407 2.80 5.07 19.40
C GLY A 407 3.95 4.07 19.64
N VAL A 408 3.61 2.80 19.80
CA VAL A 408 4.59 1.71 19.92
C VAL A 408 4.33 0.60 18.91
N ARG A 409 5.41 0.07 18.33
CA ARG A 409 5.38 -1.07 17.41
C ARG A 409 6.41 -2.10 17.83
N PHE A 410 6.00 -3.35 17.92
CA PHE A 410 6.89 -4.49 18.04
C PHE A 410 7.00 -5.20 16.69
N MET A 411 8.16 -5.77 16.40
CA MET A 411 8.42 -6.50 15.16
C MET A 411 9.18 -7.78 15.44
N LEU A 412 8.84 -8.85 14.72
CA LEU A 412 9.61 -10.08 14.75
C LEU A 412 10.89 -9.96 13.91
N PRO A 413 12.01 -10.60 14.32
CA PRO A 413 13.28 -10.49 13.63
C PRO A 413 13.24 -11.23 12.29
N MET A 414 13.57 -10.49 11.21
CA MET A 414 13.51 -11.01 9.84
C MET A 414 14.67 -11.92 9.45
N HIS A 415 15.72 -12.06 10.28
CA HIS A 415 16.89 -12.95 10.12
C HIS A 415 17.53 -13.25 11.49
N ASP A 416 18.41 -14.26 11.59
CA ASP A 416 19.22 -14.52 12.80
C ASP A 416 20.61 -13.89 12.75
N ARG A 417 20.67 -12.56 12.59
CA ARG A 417 21.94 -11.85 12.68
C ARG A 417 22.45 -11.86 14.12
N ASN A 418 23.74 -12.14 14.30
CA ASN A 418 24.42 -12.16 15.61
C ASN A 418 23.79 -13.13 16.65
N GLY A 419 23.04 -14.15 16.22
CA GLY A 419 22.34 -15.08 17.12
C GLY A 419 21.25 -14.43 17.95
N GLN A 420 20.66 -13.34 17.48
CA GLN A 420 19.73 -12.50 18.24
C GLN A 420 18.26 -12.81 18.00
N SER A 421 17.93 -13.68 17.06
CA SER A 421 16.55 -14.04 16.79
C SER A 421 15.94 -14.75 18.00
N ILE A 422 14.79 -14.24 18.45
CA ILE A 422 13.95 -14.90 19.45
C ILE A 422 13.26 -16.14 18.88
N MET A 423 13.18 -16.27 17.55
CA MET A 423 12.41 -17.34 16.90
C MET A 423 13.19 -18.66 16.79
N THR A 424 14.45 -18.68 17.21
CA THR A 424 15.29 -19.89 17.25
C THR A 424 15.19 -20.64 18.58
N ASP A 425 14.27 -20.25 19.48
CA ASP A 425 14.06 -20.87 20.78
C ASP A 425 12.60 -20.80 21.23
N ALA A 426 11.99 -21.97 21.45
CA ALA A 426 10.58 -22.08 21.79
C ALA A 426 10.21 -21.47 23.15
N GLU A 427 11.11 -21.52 24.13
CA GLU A 427 10.83 -20.95 25.45
C GLU A 427 10.84 -19.42 25.38
N ILE A 428 11.78 -18.86 24.64
CA ILE A 428 11.84 -17.42 24.39
C ILE A 428 10.62 -16.97 23.59
N MET A 429 10.21 -17.69 22.54
CA MET A 429 8.98 -17.38 21.80
C MET A 429 7.76 -17.34 22.72
N ARG A 430 7.59 -18.32 23.63
CA ARG A 430 6.50 -18.34 24.60
C ARG A 430 6.56 -17.18 25.60
N ASP A 431 7.75 -16.79 26.04
CA ASP A 431 7.92 -15.61 26.90
C ASP A 431 7.49 -14.34 26.17
N VAL A 432 8.02 -14.11 24.95
CA VAL A 432 7.71 -12.94 24.15
C VAL A 432 6.22 -12.87 23.79
N GLU A 433 5.60 -13.98 23.38
CA GLU A 433 4.16 -14.08 23.13
C GLU A 433 3.35 -13.61 24.36
N ARG A 434 3.70 -14.10 25.55
CA ARG A 434 3.05 -13.71 26.81
C ARG A 434 3.23 -12.21 27.09
N ARG A 435 4.45 -11.68 26.93
CA ARG A 435 4.75 -10.26 27.16
C ARG A 435 3.99 -9.35 26.19
N LEU A 436 3.92 -9.71 24.91
CA LEU A 436 3.14 -8.99 23.90
C LEU A 436 1.65 -8.94 24.26
N ARG A 437 1.06 -10.06 24.68
CA ARG A 437 -0.33 -10.07 25.18
C ARG A 437 -0.53 -9.26 26.46
N LEU A 438 0.48 -9.21 27.33
CA LEU A 438 0.43 -8.41 28.54
C LEU A 438 0.42 -6.91 28.23
N VAL A 439 1.35 -6.44 27.39
CA VAL A 439 1.41 -5.02 27.02
C VAL A 439 0.19 -4.60 26.21
N ALA A 440 -0.34 -5.45 25.33
CA ALA A 440 -1.53 -5.14 24.53
C ALA A 440 -2.74 -4.73 25.38
N LYS A 441 -2.88 -5.25 26.61
CA LYS A 441 -3.97 -4.88 27.53
C LYS A 441 -3.92 -3.42 28.00
N ARG A 442 -2.78 -2.76 27.83
CA ARG A 442 -2.51 -1.39 28.29
C ARG A 442 -2.33 -0.40 27.15
N LEU A 443 -2.18 -0.88 25.91
CA LEU A 443 -1.98 -0.05 24.73
C LEU A 443 -3.32 0.42 24.16
N GLY A 444 -3.28 1.55 23.44
CA GLY A 444 -4.41 1.96 22.61
C GLY A 444 -4.72 0.93 21.53
N GLU A 445 -5.96 0.93 21.03
CA GLU A 445 -6.52 -0.10 20.14
C GLU A 445 -5.57 -0.50 18.98
N ARG A 446 -5.03 0.51 18.27
CA ARG A 446 -4.12 0.29 17.13
C ARG A 446 -2.83 -0.44 17.51
N ASP A 447 -2.18 -0.02 18.59
CA ASP A 447 -0.89 -0.57 19.02
C ASP A 447 -1.07 -1.92 19.71
N ALA A 448 -2.18 -2.09 20.43
CA ALA A 448 -2.62 -3.37 20.97
C ALA A 448 -2.85 -4.40 19.86
N ALA A 449 -3.58 -4.03 18.79
CA ALA A 449 -3.83 -4.92 17.66
C ALA A 449 -2.54 -5.38 16.97
N ARG A 450 -1.55 -4.49 16.82
CA ARG A 450 -0.23 -4.84 16.28
C ARG A 450 0.52 -5.81 17.18
N ALA A 451 0.59 -5.52 18.49
CA ALA A 451 1.26 -6.40 19.45
C ALA A 451 0.60 -7.79 19.51
N LEU A 452 -0.73 -7.86 19.45
CA LEU A 452 -1.48 -9.12 19.39
C LEU A 452 -1.20 -9.88 18.09
N GLY A 453 -1.12 -9.19 16.95
CA GLY A 453 -0.77 -9.81 15.67
C GLY A 453 0.59 -10.52 15.71
N GLU A 454 1.63 -9.89 16.28
CA GLU A 454 2.92 -10.55 16.45
C GLU A 454 2.86 -11.72 17.44
N ALA A 455 2.06 -11.60 18.52
CA ALA A 455 1.84 -12.70 19.46
C ALA A 455 1.12 -13.89 18.80
N GLU A 456 0.15 -13.64 17.93
CA GLU A 456 -0.54 -14.68 17.16
C GLU A 456 0.41 -15.41 16.20
N VAL A 457 1.32 -14.68 15.54
CA VAL A 457 2.36 -15.28 14.70
C VAL A 457 3.25 -16.21 15.53
N LEU A 458 3.71 -15.78 16.71
CA LEU A 458 4.51 -16.64 17.60
C LEU A 458 3.72 -17.89 18.05
N SER A 459 2.45 -17.72 18.39
CA SER A 459 1.56 -18.81 18.82
C SER A 459 1.36 -19.86 17.72
N ASP A 460 1.09 -19.43 16.47
CA ASP A 460 0.94 -20.33 15.31
C ASP A 460 2.22 -21.11 15.04
N ARG A 461 3.37 -20.44 15.08
CA ARG A 461 4.68 -21.08 14.90
C ARG A 461 4.95 -22.14 15.96
N LEU A 462 4.68 -21.83 17.24
CA LEU A 462 4.83 -22.78 18.34
C LEU A 462 3.91 -23.99 18.17
N ALA A 463 2.65 -23.77 17.80
CA ALA A 463 1.69 -24.84 17.55
C ALA A 463 2.11 -25.77 16.41
N ARG A 464 2.80 -25.23 15.40
CA ARG A 464 3.31 -25.96 14.23
C ARG A 464 4.73 -26.51 14.41
N GLY A 465 5.39 -26.25 15.54
CA GLY A 465 6.78 -26.65 15.78
C GLY A 465 7.82 -25.91 14.93
N VAL A 466 7.50 -24.72 14.43
CA VAL A 466 8.38 -23.90 13.58
C VAL A 466 9.27 -23.00 14.45
N ILE A 467 10.47 -23.49 14.78
CA ILE A 467 11.43 -22.81 15.67
C ILE A 467 12.70 -22.48 14.87
N ARG A 468 12.62 -21.43 14.06
CA ARG A 468 13.71 -20.90 13.23
C ARG A 468 13.48 -19.41 12.95
N ALA A 469 14.52 -18.69 12.54
CA ALA A 469 14.37 -17.30 12.12
C ALA A 469 13.61 -17.17 10.79
N LEU A 470 13.11 -15.97 10.51
CA LEU A 470 12.54 -15.63 9.22
C LEU A 470 13.65 -15.31 8.21
N PRO A 471 13.29 -15.12 6.92
CA PRO A 471 12.11 -15.73 6.31
C PRO A 471 12.18 -17.26 6.46
N ASP A 472 11.03 -17.89 6.74
CA ASP A 472 10.91 -19.35 6.66
C ASP A 472 11.18 -19.81 5.23
N ASP A 473 11.42 -21.10 5.02
CA ASP A 473 11.83 -21.68 3.73
C ASP A 473 10.73 -21.68 2.64
N LEU A 474 10.26 -20.50 2.24
CA LEU A 474 9.52 -20.28 0.98
C LEU A 474 10.36 -20.70 -0.23
N VAL A 475 11.69 -20.69 -0.09
CA VAL A 475 12.61 -21.26 -1.08
C VAL A 475 12.49 -22.79 -1.14
N GLU A 476 12.12 -23.49 -0.07
CA GLU A 476 11.88 -24.94 -0.12
C GLU A 476 10.56 -25.31 -0.83
N LEU A 477 9.62 -24.37 -0.99
CA LEU A 477 8.45 -24.53 -1.88
C LEU A 477 8.75 -24.11 -3.33
N ARG A 478 9.99 -23.73 -3.67
CA ARG A 478 10.39 -23.22 -5.00
C ARG A 478 11.74 -23.77 -5.48
N ARG A 479 12.02 -25.07 -5.29
CA ARG A 479 12.88 -25.74 -6.28
C ARG A 479 12.04 -25.96 -7.54
N PRO A 480 12.41 -25.41 -8.70
CA PRO A 480 11.99 -26.02 -9.95
C PRO A 480 12.45 -27.47 -9.88
N SER A 481 11.55 -28.42 -10.13
CA SER A 481 11.98 -29.74 -10.59
C SER A 481 12.95 -29.49 -11.74
N ALA A 482 14.22 -29.84 -11.56
CA ALA A 482 15.21 -29.79 -12.62
C ALA A 482 14.71 -30.66 -13.77
N VAL A 483 14.28 -30.02 -14.86
CA VAL A 483 14.23 -30.55 -16.23
C VAL A 483 14.49 -29.38 -17.17
#